data_AF-A0A4Q3V294-F1
#
_entry.id   AF-A0A4Q3V294-F1
#
_cell.length_a   1.000
_cell.length_b   1.000
_cell.length_c   1.000
_cell.angle_alpha   90.00
_cell.angle_beta   90.00
_cell.angle_gamma   90.00
#
_symmetry.space_group_name_H-M   'P 1'
#
loop_
_entity.id
_entity.type
_entity.pdbx_description
1 polymer ?
#
loop_
_entity_poly.entity_id
_entity_poly.type
_entity_poly.pdbx_seq_one_letter_code
_entity_poly.pdbx_strand_id
1 'polypeptide(L)'
;MTPSIGLDFGTTNTVATLVGAAGQVEAVHFKHDEELFDAFRSVLCFSENEDDARKRTNIDAGPWAIDKFVELSGDCRFIQSFKTFAASPHFTDTLIYNRRLKFEDLLSGFLRQVRSHAGIDFPKRIVIGRPVTFAGAAPDEELARTRYEDSLRALGFEDIHHVYEPVAAAYFFAQRLKADATILVADFGGGTSDFSVVKFVVGPSGLDYKPLAHTGVGVAGDAFDYRIVDQVVAQALGKGSEFMSWGKALPIPNTYYKKFSRWHELSMMRYSRDYRELQELARSSLDPDRIRTFLAFLDADAGYPMYRAVSAAKMQLSHADEGVFSLQVAGVDIERTIKRSEFESWIAPELAEIDACVG
;
A
#
# COMPACT_ATOMS: atom_id res chain seq x y z
N MET A 1 21.97 14.54 -22.49
CA MET A 1 22.03 13.75 -21.24
C MET A 1 21.87 12.27 -21.60
N THR A 2 22.41 11.36 -20.79
CA THR A 2 22.11 9.92 -20.95
C THR A 2 20.65 9.68 -20.58
N PRO A 3 19.83 9.06 -21.45
CA PRO A 3 18.46 8.72 -21.11
C PRO A 3 18.41 7.88 -19.83
N SER A 4 17.53 8.24 -18.89
CA SER A 4 17.44 7.58 -17.60
C SER A 4 16.00 7.53 -17.11
N ILE A 5 15.70 6.55 -16.24
CA ILE A 5 14.43 6.47 -15.53
C ILE A 5 14.67 6.74 -14.04
N GLY A 6 13.89 7.65 -13.47
CA GLY A 6 13.74 7.82 -12.02
C GLY A 6 12.62 6.89 -11.55
N LEU A 7 12.84 6.14 -10.47
CA LEU A 7 11.86 5.24 -9.90
C LEU A 7 11.74 5.47 -8.40
N ASP A 8 10.56 5.90 -7.96
CA ASP A 8 10.15 5.86 -6.57
C ASP A 8 9.32 4.59 -6.36
N PHE A 9 9.98 3.52 -5.90
CA PHE A 9 9.33 2.26 -5.59
C PHE A 9 8.83 2.31 -4.15
N GLY A 10 7.60 2.78 -3.94
CA GLY A 10 6.97 2.86 -2.62
C GLY A 10 6.27 1.56 -2.20
N THR A 11 6.01 1.42 -0.90
CA THR A 11 5.31 0.25 -0.32
C THR A 11 3.90 0.08 -0.90
N THR A 12 3.25 1.19 -1.23
CA THR A 12 1.85 1.25 -1.63
C THR A 12 1.66 1.63 -3.09
N ASN A 13 2.42 2.63 -3.56
CA ASN A 13 2.42 3.08 -4.95
C ASN A 13 3.86 3.20 -5.45
N THR A 14 4.03 3.06 -6.75
CA THR A 14 5.28 3.28 -7.47
C THR A 14 5.07 4.39 -8.49
N VAL A 15 5.98 5.35 -8.55
CA VAL A 15 5.99 6.40 -9.56
C VAL A 15 7.28 6.29 -10.36
N ALA A 16 7.18 6.46 -11.67
CA ALA A 16 8.34 6.49 -12.55
C ALA A 16 8.37 7.79 -13.36
N THR A 17 9.56 8.30 -13.63
CA THR A 17 9.78 9.48 -14.48
C THR A 17 10.87 9.19 -15.49
N LEU A 18 10.65 9.50 -16.76
CA LEU A 18 11.65 9.40 -17.81
C LEU A 18 12.36 10.73 -18.01
N VAL A 19 13.68 10.66 -18.18
CA VAL A 19 14.52 11.78 -18.59
C VAL A 19 15.01 11.50 -20.01
N GLY A 20 14.55 12.30 -20.96
CA GLY A 20 14.93 12.18 -22.37
C GLY A 20 16.33 12.72 -22.66
N ALA A 21 16.83 12.45 -23.86
CA ALA A 21 18.18 12.85 -24.26
C ALA A 21 18.41 14.38 -24.22
N ALA A 22 17.36 15.17 -24.45
CA ALA A 22 17.38 16.63 -24.37
C ALA A 22 17.09 17.19 -22.96
N GLY A 23 16.99 16.32 -21.95
CA GLY A 23 16.80 16.72 -20.54
C GLY A 23 15.36 17.00 -20.14
N GLN A 24 14.38 16.75 -21.03
CA GLN A 24 12.97 16.80 -20.65
C GLN A 24 12.65 15.70 -19.64
N VAL A 25 11.90 16.05 -18.59
CA VAL A 25 11.45 15.13 -17.55
C VAL A 25 9.93 14.95 -17.69
N GLU A 26 9.49 13.71 -17.80
CA GLU A 26 8.08 13.36 -17.97
C GLU A 26 7.71 12.22 -17.01
N ALA A 27 6.54 12.32 -16.37
CA ALA A 27 6.02 11.23 -15.57
C ALA A 27 5.58 10.06 -16.47
N VAL A 28 5.72 8.83 -16.00
CA VAL A 28 5.18 7.67 -16.69
C VAL A 28 3.69 7.59 -16.39
N HIS A 29 2.88 7.66 -17.43
CA HIS A 29 1.43 7.62 -17.36
C HIS A 29 0.91 6.21 -17.64
N PHE A 30 -0.12 5.81 -16.91
CA PHE A 30 -0.83 4.55 -17.10
C PHE A 30 -2.30 4.83 -17.41
N LYS A 31 -2.94 3.89 -18.11
CA LYS A 31 -4.37 3.96 -18.40
C LYS A 31 -5.04 2.64 -18.02
N HIS A 32 -6.10 2.71 -17.22
CA HIS A 32 -6.91 1.56 -16.81
C HIS A 32 -8.36 2.02 -16.57
N ASP A 33 -9.35 1.27 -17.07
CA ASP A 33 -10.77 1.64 -17.00
C ASP A 33 -11.08 3.10 -17.37
N GLU A 34 -10.45 3.56 -18.46
CA GLU A 34 -10.54 4.94 -18.97
C GLU A 34 -9.94 6.03 -18.07
N GLU A 35 -9.45 5.69 -16.88
CA GLU A 35 -8.76 6.59 -15.97
C GLU A 35 -7.25 6.67 -16.28
N LEU A 36 -6.71 7.89 -16.28
CA LEU A 36 -5.27 8.15 -16.36
C LEU A 36 -4.70 8.35 -14.96
N PHE A 37 -3.56 7.73 -14.68
CA PHE A 37 -2.89 7.86 -13.38
C PHE A 37 -1.37 7.68 -13.52
N ASP A 38 -0.63 8.27 -12.58
CA ASP A 38 0.84 8.25 -12.55
C ASP A 38 1.39 7.34 -11.45
N ALA A 39 0.56 7.07 -10.43
CA ALA A 39 0.90 6.26 -9.27
C ALA A 39 0.43 4.81 -9.45
N PHE A 40 1.36 3.92 -9.80
CA PHE A 40 1.08 2.51 -10.06
C PHE A 40 1.05 1.72 -8.75
N ARG A 41 -0.05 1.02 -8.43
CA ARG A 41 -0.17 0.25 -7.17
C ARG A 41 0.92 -0.82 -7.04
N SER A 42 1.64 -0.81 -5.91
CA SER A 42 2.72 -1.77 -5.59
C SER A 42 2.17 -3.12 -5.08
N VAL A 43 1.37 -3.77 -5.92
CA VAL A 43 0.75 -5.08 -5.62
C VAL A 43 0.99 -6.05 -6.77
N LEU A 44 0.97 -7.34 -6.46
CA LEU A 44 1.14 -8.45 -7.41
C LEU A 44 0.00 -9.44 -7.25
N CYS A 45 -0.49 -9.95 -8.38
CA CYS A 45 -1.40 -11.09 -8.41
C CYS A 45 -0.76 -12.18 -9.27
N PHE A 46 -0.73 -13.40 -8.74
CA PHE A 46 -0.30 -14.58 -9.48
C PHE A 46 -1.50 -15.51 -9.67
N SER A 47 -1.67 -16.03 -10.88
CA SER A 47 -2.68 -17.03 -11.22
C SER A 47 -2.08 -18.15 -12.05
N GLU A 48 -2.75 -19.31 -12.09
CA GLU A 48 -2.52 -20.34 -13.10
C GLU A 48 -3.65 -20.27 -14.14
N ASN A 49 -3.34 -20.41 -15.43
CA ASN A 49 -4.37 -20.67 -16.44
C ASN A 49 -4.62 -22.17 -16.51
N GLU A 50 -5.86 -22.61 -16.30
CA GLU A 50 -6.24 -24.03 -16.37
C GLU A 50 -6.20 -24.61 -17.80
N ASP A 51 -6.38 -23.77 -18.82
CA ASP A 51 -6.41 -24.17 -20.24
C ASP A 51 -5.02 -24.45 -20.86
N ASP A 52 -3.93 -24.15 -20.14
CA ASP A 52 -2.58 -24.31 -20.68
C ASP A 52 -2.02 -25.71 -20.35
N ALA A 53 -1.65 -26.48 -21.38
CA ALA A 53 -1.11 -27.83 -21.25
C ALA A 53 0.16 -27.89 -20.37
N ARG A 54 0.80 -26.74 -20.15
CA ARG A 54 1.74 -26.49 -19.05
C ARG A 54 1.13 -25.41 -18.16
N LYS A 55 0.81 -25.75 -16.91
CA LYS A 55 0.43 -24.77 -15.87
C LYS A 55 1.46 -23.63 -15.81
N ARG A 56 1.17 -22.52 -16.47
CA ARG A 56 2.01 -21.33 -16.48
C ARG A 56 1.51 -20.39 -15.39
N THR A 57 2.42 -20.01 -14.51
CA THR A 57 2.17 -18.95 -13.55
C THR A 57 2.21 -17.61 -14.27
N ASN A 58 1.05 -16.95 -14.33
CA ASN A 58 0.94 -15.57 -14.78
C ASN A 58 1.18 -14.63 -13.60
N ILE A 59 1.61 -13.41 -13.92
CA ILE A 59 1.84 -12.34 -12.96
C ILE A 59 1.21 -11.07 -13.52
N ASP A 60 0.32 -10.47 -12.75
CA ASP A 60 -0.21 -9.13 -12.99
C ASP A 60 0.25 -8.20 -11.87
N ALA A 61 0.21 -6.90 -12.12
CA ALA A 61 0.56 -5.88 -11.13
C ALA A 61 -0.40 -4.68 -11.21
N GLY A 62 -0.35 -3.80 -10.20
CA GLY A 62 -1.12 -2.56 -10.25
C GLY A 62 -2.63 -2.79 -10.18
N PRO A 63 -3.44 -1.94 -10.82
CA PRO A 63 -4.89 -2.13 -10.93
C PRO A 63 -5.29 -3.48 -11.54
N TRP A 64 -4.57 -3.95 -12.57
CA TRP A 64 -4.84 -5.26 -13.20
C TRP A 64 -4.70 -6.44 -12.24
N ALA A 65 -3.72 -6.40 -11.33
CA ALA A 65 -3.61 -7.42 -10.28
C ALA A 65 -4.80 -7.40 -9.32
N ILE A 66 -5.37 -6.22 -9.07
CA ILE A 66 -6.50 -6.06 -8.17
C ILE A 66 -7.76 -6.60 -8.83
N ASP A 67 -8.00 -6.26 -10.09
CA ASP A 67 -9.12 -6.82 -10.85
C ASP A 67 -9.03 -8.34 -10.90
N LYS A 68 -7.83 -8.87 -11.21
CA LYS A 68 -7.60 -10.31 -11.24
C LYS A 68 -7.89 -10.98 -9.90
N PHE A 69 -7.52 -10.35 -8.79
CA PHE A 69 -7.81 -10.84 -7.45
C PHE A 69 -9.33 -10.90 -7.18
N VAL A 70 -10.05 -9.86 -7.59
CA VAL A 70 -11.51 -9.77 -7.44
C VAL A 70 -12.22 -10.79 -8.36
N GLU A 71 -11.84 -10.86 -9.63
CA GLU A 71 -12.36 -11.80 -10.64
C GLU A 71 -12.23 -13.26 -10.18
N LEU A 72 -11.08 -13.62 -9.63
CA LEU A 72 -10.79 -14.98 -9.18
C LEU A 72 -11.33 -15.26 -7.77
N SER A 73 -12.01 -14.31 -7.12
CA SER A 73 -12.53 -14.43 -5.75
C SER A 73 -11.48 -14.97 -4.77
N GLY A 74 -10.23 -14.54 -4.92
CA GLY A 74 -9.11 -14.99 -4.10
C GLY A 74 -8.51 -16.36 -4.47
N ASP A 75 -8.95 -17.04 -5.55
CA ASP A 75 -8.28 -18.22 -6.12
C ASP A 75 -7.01 -17.83 -6.92
N CYS A 76 -6.21 -16.99 -6.29
CA CYS A 76 -4.96 -16.48 -6.79
C CYS A 76 -3.98 -16.27 -5.61
N ARG A 77 -2.70 -16.05 -5.89
CA ARG A 77 -1.76 -15.55 -4.87
C ARG A 77 -1.62 -14.05 -5.03
N PHE A 78 -2.20 -13.30 -4.09
CA PHE A 78 -2.12 -11.85 -4.05
C PHE A 78 -1.11 -11.38 -3.01
N ILE A 79 -0.20 -10.50 -3.41
CA ILE A 79 0.88 -9.98 -2.58
C ILE A 79 0.82 -8.46 -2.57
N GLN A 80 0.86 -7.88 -1.37
CA GLN A 80 0.91 -6.44 -1.13
C GLN A 80 2.12 -6.10 -0.25
N SER A 81 2.50 -4.82 -0.23
CA SER A 81 3.54 -4.29 0.66
C SER A 81 4.86 -5.06 0.59
N PHE A 82 5.17 -5.67 -0.57
CA PHE A 82 6.33 -6.55 -0.70
C PHE A 82 7.66 -5.80 -0.64
N LYS A 83 7.65 -4.45 -0.75
CA LYS A 83 8.81 -3.60 -0.43
C LYS A 83 9.34 -3.87 0.98
N THR A 84 8.47 -4.21 1.94
CA THR A 84 8.87 -4.53 3.33
C THR A 84 9.76 -5.77 3.43
N PHE A 85 9.77 -6.63 2.41
CA PHE A 85 10.67 -7.78 2.36
C PHE A 85 12.08 -7.44 1.88
N ALA A 86 12.31 -6.26 1.29
CA ALA A 86 13.59 -5.87 0.72
C ALA A 86 14.75 -6.05 1.72
N ALA A 87 14.62 -5.45 2.89
CA ALA A 87 15.64 -5.46 3.93
C ALA A 87 15.44 -6.54 5.00
N SER A 88 14.42 -7.40 4.85
CA SER A 88 14.12 -8.42 5.87
C SER A 88 14.99 -9.66 5.66
N PRO A 89 15.87 -10.02 6.61
CA PRO A 89 16.64 -11.26 6.54
C PRO A 89 15.77 -12.50 6.76
N HIS A 90 14.60 -12.32 7.38
CA HIS A 90 13.64 -13.40 7.64
C HIS A 90 12.86 -13.81 6.39
N PHE A 91 12.79 -12.95 5.38
CA PHE A 91 12.22 -13.31 4.10
C PHE A 91 13.31 -13.88 3.20
N THR A 92 13.27 -15.19 2.94
CA THR A 92 14.17 -15.84 1.97
C THR A 92 13.49 -15.99 0.61
N ASP A 93 12.28 -16.54 0.62
CA ASP A 93 11.46 -16.82 -0.55
C ASP A 93 10.01 -17.09 -0.13
N THR A 94 9.10 -17.05 -1.10
CA THR A 94 7.72 -17.48 -0.97
C THR A 94 7.37 -18.53 -2.02
N LEU A 95 6.51 -19.48 -1.66
CA LEU A 95 6.07 -20.54 -2.58
C LEU A 95 4.77 -20.14 -3.27
N ILE A 96 4.83 -19.95 -4.59
CA ILE A 96 3.68 -19.62 -5.46
C ILE A 96 3.58 -20.69 -6.53
N TYR A 97 2.50 -21.48 -6.52
CA TYR A 97 2.21 -22.52 -7.53
C TYR A 97 3.43 -23.41 -7.85
N ASN A 98 4.05 -23.97 -6.80
CA ASN A 98 5.26 -24.80 -6.86
C ASN A 98 6.57 -24.09 -7.29
N ARG A 99 6.57 -22.76 -7.39
CA ARG A 99 7.78 -21.97 -7.63
C ARG A 99 8.17 -21.20 -6.38
N ARG A 100 9.43 -21.32 -5.98
CA ARG A 100 10.01 -20.45 -4.96
C ARG A 100 10.42 -19.14 -5.61
N LEU A 101 9.80 -18.05 -5.19
CA LEU A 101 10.10 -16.71 -5.65
C LEU A 101 10.78 -15.93 -4.52
N LYS A 102 11.96 -15.39 -4.79
CA LYS A 102 12.65 -14.47 -3.90
C LYS A 102 12.13 -13.05 -4.10
N PHE A 103 12.62 -12.11 -3.29
CA PHE A 103 12.25 -10.69 -3.43
C PHE A 103 12.58 -10.17 -4.83
N GLU A 104 13.71 -10.61 -5.37
CA GLU A 104 14.23 -10.20 -6.67
C GLU A 104 13.33 -10.66 -7.82
N ASP A 105 12.72 -11.85 -7.68
CA ASP A 105 11.72 -12.35 -8.62
C ASP A 105 10.44 -11.52 -8.57
N LEU A 106 10.01 -11.13 -7.36
CA LEU A 106 8.83 -10.28 -7.16
C LEU A 106 9.05 -8.88 -7.74
N LEU A 107 10.17 -8.23 -7.41
CA LEU A 107 10.48 -6.88 -7.89
C LEU A 107 10.70 -6.86 -9.40
N SER A 108 11.46 -7.81 -9.95
CA SER A 108 11.64 -7.91 -11.41
C SER A 108 10.32 -8.24 -12.12
N GLY A 109 9.49 -9.12 -11.55
CA GLY A 109 8.15 -9.40 -12.06
C GLY A 109 7.25 -8.16 -12.09
N PHE A 110 7.22 -7.43 -10.98
CA PHE A 110 6.49 -6.17 -10.85
C PHE A 110 6.93 -5.14 -11.89
N LEU A 111 8.24 -4.88 -12.01
CA LEU A 111 8.75 -3.87 -12.94
C LEU A 111 8.60 -4.27 -14.41
N ARG A 112 8.56 -5.57 -14.74
CA ARG A 112 8.14 -6.02 -16.09
C ARG A 112 6.69 -5.62 -16.38
N GLN A 113 5.80 -5.74 -15.40
CA GLN A 113 4.41 -5.31 -15.57
C GLN A 113 4.29 -3.78 -15.66
N VAL A 114 5.04 -3.04 -14.84
CA VAL A 114 5.14 -1.57 -14.97
C VAL A 114 5.58 -1.18 -16.39
N ARG A 115 6.65 -1.79 -16.91
CA ARG A 115 7.14 -1.56 -18.28
C ARG A 115 6.06 -1.88 -19.32
N SER A 116 5.41 -3.03 -19.19
CA SER A 116 4.38 -3.52 -20.11
C SER A 116 3.17 -2.59 -20.17
N HIS A 117 2.60 -2.24 -19.01
CA HIS A 117 1.41 -1.39 -18.93
C HIS A 117 1.68 0.07 -19.28
N ALA A 118 2.90 0.57 -19.04
CA ALA A 118 3.32 1.89 -19.50
C ALA A 118 3.56 1.94 -21.02
N GLY A 119 3.78 0.80 -21.67
CA GLY A 119 4.12 0.75 -23.09
C GLY A 119 5.46 1.43 -23.43
N ILE A 120 6.38 1.49 -22.46
CA ILE A 120 7.69 2.13 -22.61
C ILE A 120 8.81 1.10 -22.56
N ASP A 121 9.93 1.40 -23.23
CA ASP A 121 11.18 0.69 -22.99
C ASP A 121 11.98 1.40 -21.90
N PHE A 122 12.44 0.64 -20.91
CA PHE A 122 13.31 1.19 -19.88
C PHE A 122 14.69 1.50 -20.47
N PRO A 123 15.25 2.68 -20.18
CA PRO A 123 16.62 3.01 -20.55
C PRO A 123 17.62 2.16 -19.75
N LYS A 124 18.89 2.20 -20.14
CA LYS A 124 19.96 1.45 -19.45
C LYS A 124 20.35 2.02 -18.10
N ARG A 125 20.01 3.29 -17.83
CA ARG A 125 20.32 3.98 -16.57
C ARG A 125 19.06 4.17 -15.72
N ILE A 126 19.14 3.83 -14.44
CA ILE A 126 18.08 4.03 -13.45
C ILE A 126 18.60 4.80 -12.24
N VAL A 127 17.77 5.70 -11.73
CA VAL A 127 17.92 6.33 -10.42
C VAL A 127 16.75 5.85 -9.55
N ILE A 128 17.02 5.02 -8.54
CA ILE A 128 15.99 4.44 -7.68
C ILE A 128 16.03 5.07 -6.29
N GLY A 129 14.86 5.44 -5.79
CA GLY A 129 14.67 5.88 -4.42
C GLY A 129 14.89 4.74 -3.43
N ARG A 130 15.53 5.05 -2.30
CA ARG A 130 15.59 4.16 -1.13
C ARG A 130 15.31 4.93 0.15
N PRO A 131 14.68 4.31 1.15
CA PRO A 131 14.50 4.96 2.44
C PRO A 131 15.85 5.13 3.15
N VAL A 132 15.91 6.05 4.11
CA VAL A 132 17.09 6.18 4.98
C VAL A 132 17.18 4.99 5.93
N THR A 133 16.04 4.48 6.41
CA THR A 133 15.94 3.21 7.13
C THR A 133 14.84 2.36 6.51
N PHE A 134 15.15 1.12 6.13
CA PHE A 134 14.13 0.22 5.57
C PHE A 134 13.14 -0.25 6.65
N ALA A 135 11.88 -0.49 6.27
CA ALA A 135 10.87 -1.02 7.17
C ALA A 135 11.16 -2.47 7.61
N GLY A 136 10.81 -2.81 8.85
CA GLY A 136 10.89 -4.17 9.40
C GLY A 136 11.59 -4.25 10.76
N ALA A 137 11.51 -5.42 11.41
CA ALA A 137 12.27 -5.69 12.62
C ALA A 137 13.72 -6.04 12.23
N ALA A 138 14.68 -5.19 12.62
CA ALA A 138 16.10 -5.31 12.27
C ALA A 138 16.37 -5.33 10.75
N PRO A 139 16.13 -4.21 10.04
CA PRO A 139 16.38 -4.12 8.60
C PRO A 139 17.89 -4.26 8.29
N ASP A 140 18.21 -5.03 7.26
CA ASP A 140 19.55 -5.17 6.69
C ASP A 140 19.65 -4.37 5.38
N GLU A 141 20.33 -3.22 5.45
CA GLU A 141 20.48 -2.29 4.33
C GLU A 141 21.33 -2.87 3.20
N GLU A 142 22.39 -3.63 3.50
CA GLU A 142 23.26 -4.23 2.49
C GLU A 142 22.52 -5.36 1.75
N LEU A 143 21.70 -6.13 2.46
CA LEU A 143 20.81 -7.11 1.85
C LEU A 143 19.81 -6.44 0.90
N ALA A 144 19.16 -5.35 1.33
CA ALA A 144 18.22 -4.61 0.49
C ALA A 144 18.88 -4.05 -0.76
N ARG A 145 20.07 -3.45 -0.62
CA ARG A 145 20.86 -2.92 -1.73
C ARG A 145 21.20 -4.01 -2.73
N THR A 146 21.68 -5.16 -2.26
CA THR A 146 22.03 -6.31 -3.11
C THR A 146 20.80 -6.82 -3.87
N ARG A 147 19.67 -6.97 -3.18
CA ARG A 147 18.39 -7.40 -3.76
C ARG A 147 17.89 -6.44 -4.85
N TYR A 148 17.96 -5.14 -4.60
CA TYR A 148 17.58 -4.13 -5.60
C TYR A 148 18.49 -4.21 -6.83
N GLU A 149 19.82 -4.26 -6.62
CA GLU A 149 20.80 -4.40 -7.71
C GLU A 149 20.52 -5.64 -8.57
N ASP A 150 20.33 -6.80 -7.96
CA ASP A 150 20.08 -8.06 -8.67
C ASP A 150 18.76 -8.01 -9.46
N SER A 151 17.71 -7.44 -8.87
CA SER A 151 16.41 -7.26 -9.53
C SER A 151 16.51 -6.35 -10.76
N LEU A 152 17.21 -5.22 -10.62
CA LEU A 152 17.35 -4.22 -11.67
C LEU A 152 18.27 -4.71 -12.80
N ARG A 153 19.36 -5.42 -12.47
CA ARG A 153 20.22 -6.05 -13.47
C ARG A 153 19.49 -7.14 -14.25
N ALA A 154 18.62 -7.92 -13.61
CA ALA A 154 17.78 -8.90 -14.28
C ALA A 154 16.79 -8.27 -15.29
N LEU A 155 16.51 -6.96 -15.19
CA LEU A 155 15.71 -6.19 -16.14
C LEU A 155 16.54 -5.53 -17.24
N GLY A 156 17.87 -5.64 -17.19
CA GLY A 156 18.79 -5.10 -18.19
C GLY A 156 19.27 -3.68 -17.93
N PHE A 157 19.09 -3.14 -16.72
CA PHE A 157 19.76 -1.91 -16.28
C PHE A 157 21.25 -2.15 -16.08
N GLU A 158 22.06 -1.21 -16.53
CA GLU A 158 23.53 -1.27 -16.51
C GLU A 158 24.12 -0.23 -15.56
N ASP A 159 23.45 0.91 -15.41
CA ASP A 159 23.89 2.05 -14.60
C ASP A 159 22.84 2.37 -13.53
N ILE A 160 23.06 1.87 -12.32
CA ILE A 160 22.09 1.93 -11.21
C ILE A 160 22.60 2.92 -10.16
N HIS A 161 21.79 3.94 -9.88
CA HIS A 161 22.05 4.94 -8.85
C HIS A 161 20.99 4.85 -7.77
N HIS A 162 21.42 4.76 -6.51
CA HIS A 162 20.51 4.82 -5.37
C HIS A 162 20.52 6.23 -4.79
N VAL A 163 19.35 6.79 -4.54
CA VAL A 163 19.19 8.10 -3.92
C VAL A 163 18.27 7.95 -2.72
N TYR A 164 18.62 8.60 -1.61
CA TYR A 164 17.70 8.68 -0.48
C TYR A 164 16.40 9.36 -0.92
N GLU A 165 15.26 8.69 -0.72
CA GLU A 165 13.91 9.20 -0.95
C GLU A 165 13.72 10.65 -0.44
N PRO A 166 14.10 11.02 0.80
CA PRO A 166 13.95 12.39 1.26
C PRO A 166 14.81 13.39 0.47
N VAL A 167 16.00 12.97 0.02
CA VAL A 167 16.86 13.82 -0.82
C VAL A 167 16.21 14.00 -2.18
N ALA A 168 15.65 12.96 -2.79
CA ALA A 168 14.95 13.05 -4.07
C ALA A 168 13.78 14.04 -4.00
N ALA A 169 12.95 13.95 -2.95
CA ALA A 169 11.83 14.86 -2.72
C ALA A 169 12.30 16.32 -2.53
N ALA A 170 13.34 16.54 -1.73
CA ALA A 170 13.89 17.87 -1.49
C ALA A 170 14.68 18.43 -2.68
N TYR A 171 15.26 17.58 -3.54
CA TYR A 171 16.19 18.00 -4.60
C TYR A 171 15.54 18.98 -5.58
N PHE A 172 14.28 18.74 -5.96
CA PHE A 172 13.53 19.63 -6.86
C PHE A 172 13.39 21.06 -6.28
N PHE A 173 13.11 21.16 -4.98
CA PHE A 173 13.09 22.45 -4.29
C PHE A 173 14.50 23.02 -4.14
N ALA A 174 15.45 22.16 -3.77
CA ALA A 174 16.82 22.55 -3.45
C ALA A 174 17.59 23.10 -4.65
N GLN A 175 17.28 22.66 -5.88
CA GLN A 175 17.84 23.25 -7.11
C GLN A 175 17.58 24.75 -7.26
N ARG A 176 16.56 25.29 -6.58
CA ARG A 176 16.20 26.72 -6.63
C ARG A 176 16.87 27.56 -5.53
N LEU A 177 17.64 26.92 -4.65
CA LEU A 177 18.30 27.59 -3.54
C LEU A 177 19.41 28.52 -4.04
N LYS A 178 19.47 29.72 -3.47
CA LYS A 178 20.52 30.71 -3.71
C LYS A 178 21.54 30.81 -2.57
N ALA A 179 21.28 30.10 -1.47
CA ALA A 179 22.10 30.03 -0.28
C ALA A 179 21.84 28.68 0.41
N ASP A 180 22.75 28.30 1.31
CA ASP A 180 22.61 27.12 2.16
C ASP A 180 21.25 27.10 2.86
N ALA A 181 20.64 25.92 2.93
CA ALA A 181 19.36 25.72 3.62
C ALA A 181 19.33 24.38 4.33
N THR A 182 18.65 24.34 5.48
CA THR A 182 18.30 23.10 6.16
C THR A 182 16.84 22.82 5.92
N ILE A 183 16.52 21.66 5.34
CA ILE A 183 15.18 21.26 4.93
C ILE A 183 14.75 20.07 5.76
N LEU A 184 13.56 20.15 6.37
CA LEU A 184 12.84 19.00 6.90
C LEU A 184 11.96 18.44 5.77
N VAL A 185 12.16 17.17 5.48
CA VAL A 185 11.31 16.38 4.58
C VAL A 185 10.46 15.48 5.44
N ALA A 186 9.14 15.60 5.30
CA ALA A 186 8.15 14.72 5.91
C ALA A 186 7.49 13.91 4.79
N ASP A 187 7.72 12.60 4.79
CA ASP A 187 7.13 11.65 3.85
C ASP A 187 6.05 10.84 4.56
N PHE A 188 4.80 11.07 4.18
CA PHE A 188 3.63 10.38 4.73
C PHE A 188 3.18 9.30 3.76
N GLY A 189 3.70 8.10 3.97
CA GLY A 189 3.43 6.95 3.12
C GLY A 189 2.11 6.24 3.44
N GLY A 190 1.97 5.04 2.87
CA GLY A 190 0.84 4.17 3.17
C GLY A 190 0.97 3.40 4.49
N GLY A 191 2.19 3.06 4.92
CA GLY A 191 2.43 2.30 6.16
C GLY A 191 3.53 2.85 7.09
N THR A 192 4.28 3.85 6.65
CA THR A 192 5.28 4.57 7.49
C THR A 192 5.17 6.07 7.26
N SER A 193 5.49 6.83 8.31
CA SER A 193 5.74 8.26 8.23
C SER A 193 7.21 8.50 8.54
N ASP A 194 7.94 9.08 7.60
CA ASP A 194 9.39 9.20 7.63
C ASP A 194 9.83 10.66 7.59
N PHE A 195 10.75 11.04 8.48
CA PHE A 195 11.21 12.41 8.65
C PHE A 195 12.71 12.50 8.47
N SER A 196 13.16 13.45 7.66
CA SER A 196 14.59 13.62 7.39
C SER A 196 14.96 15.08 7.37
N VAL A 197 16.01 15.44 8.11
CA VAL A 197 16.60 16.77 8.08
C VAL A 197 17.84 16.72 7.20
N VAL A 198 17.85 17.49 6.11
CA VAL A 198 18.95 17.54 5.15
C VAL A 198 19.46 18.97 5.04
N LYS A 199 20.76 19.17 5.23
CA LYS A 199 21.42 20.43 4.91
C LYS A 199 21.86 20.43 3.46
N PHE A 200 21.37 21.39 2.69
CA PHE A 200 21.86 21.68 1.35
C PHE A 200 22.88 22.82 1.41
N VAL A 201 23.99 22.65 0.69
CA VAL A 201 25.07 23.63 0.59
C VAL A 201 25.20 24.05 -0.85
N VAL A 202 25.14 25.35 -1.12
CA VAL A 202 25.30 25.88 -2.47
C VAL A 202 26.78 26.17 -2.70
N GLY A 203 27.45 25.28 -3.44
CA GLY A 203 28.87 25.35 -3.73
C GLY A 203 29.20 25.81 -5.16
N PRO A 204 30.48 26.10 -5.46
CA PRO A 204 30.93 26.50 -6.79
C PRO A 204 30.67 25.45 -7.89
N SER A 205 30.57 24.17 -7.50
CA SER A 205 30.29 23.02 -8.37
C SER A 205 28.80 22.65 -8.43
N GLY A 206 27.93 23.43 -7.78
CA GLY A 206 26.49 23.16 -7.69
C GLY A 206 26.04 22.83 -6.27
N LEU A 207 24.89 22.15 -6.19
CA LEU A 207 24.22 21.81 -4.94
C LEU A 207 24.81 20.54 -4.33
N ASP A 208 25.32 20.64 -3.11
CA ASP A 208 25.73 19.50 -2.27
C ASP A 208 24.72 19.29 -1.14
N TYR A 209 24.69 18.09 -0.55
CA TYR A 209 23.78 17.78 0.55
C TYR A 209 24.42 16.93 1.63
N LYS A 210 23.99 17.17 2.88
CA LYS A 210 24.40 16.42 4.06
C LYS A 210 23.17 16.05 4.89
N PRO A 211 22.84 14.75 5.00
CA PRO A 211 21.84 14.29 5.97
C PRO A 211 22.29 14.67 7.39
N LEU A 212 21.40 15.28 8.16
CA LEU A 212 21.65 15.69 9.55
C LEU A 212 20.99 14.75 10.55
N ALA A 213 19.74 14.38 10.29
CA ALA A 213 18.96 13.50 11.14
C ALA A 213 17.91 12.76 10.31
N HIS A 214 17.51 11.59 10.79
CA HIS A 214 16.40 10.82 10.24
C HIS A 214 15.70 10.05 11.36
N THR A 215 14.39 9.95 11.25
CA THR A 215 13.52 9.18 12.15
C THR A 215 12.26 8.78 11.39
N GLY A 216 11.53 7.81 11.91
CA GLY A 216 10.28 7.35 11.30
C GLY A 216 9.43 6.58 12.29
N VAL A 217 8.14 6.47 11.98
CA VAL A 217 7.16 5.74 12.77
C VAL A 217 6.32 4.84 11.86
N GLY A 218 6.01 3.63 12.34
CA GLY A 218 5.17 2.65 11.64
C GLY A 218 3.68 3.00 11.67
N VAL A 219 3.35 4.28 11.51
CA VAL A 219 2.00 4.83 11.54
C VAL A 219 1.85 5.73 10.33
N ALA A 220 0.86 5.45 9.48
CA ALA A 220 0.62 6.23 8.27
C ALA A 220 -0.82 6.05 7.73
N GLY A 221 -0.98 6.16 6.41
CA GLY A 221 -2.30 6.15 5.76
C GLY A 221 -3.17 4.93 6.05
N ASP A 222 -2.59 3.75 6.26
CA ASP A 222 -3.30 2.50 6.58
C ASP A 222 -3.89 2.48 7.99
N ALA A 223 -3.20 3.06 8.97
CA ALA A 223 -3.71 3.25 10.32
C ALA A 223 -4.93 4.18 10.30
N PHE A 224 -4.90 5.24 9.48
CA PHE A 224 -6.03 6.14 9.29
C PHE A 224 -7.21 5.46 8.58
N ASP A 225 -6.94 4.67 7.54
CA ASP A 225 -7.96 3.87 6.85
C ASP A 225 -8.64 2.91 7.83
N TYR A 226 -7.85 2.24 8.68
CA TYR A 226 -8.37 1.35 9.71
C TYR A 226 -9.33 2.06 10.67
N ARG A 227 -9.09 3.33 11.03
CA ARG A 227 -10.02 4.07 11.90
C ARG A 227 -11.39 4.27 11.26
N ILE A 228 -11.46 4.56 9.96
CA ILE A 228 -12.74 4.65 9.24
C ILE A 228 -13.41 3.27 9.21
N VAL A 229 -12.67 2.22 8.90
CA VAL A 229 -13.20 0.85 8.88
C VAL A 229 -13.75 0.46 10.25
N ASP A 230 -13.01 0.75 11.32
CA ASP A 230 -13.36 0.37 12.68
C ASP A 230 -14.56 1.14 13.24
N GLN A 231 -14.66 2.43 12.91
CA GLN A 231 -15.71 3.33 13.43
C GLN A 231 -16.96 3.36 12.57
N VAL A 232 -16.88 2.95 11.30
CA VAL A 232 -18.01 2.99 10.36
C VAL A 232 -18.42 1.58 9.97
N VAL A 233 -17.54 0.85 9.29
CA VAL A 233 -17.86 -0.45 8.71
C VAL A 233 -18.09 -1.49 9.79
N ALA A 234 -17.15 -1.67 10.71
CA ALA A 234 -17.26 -2.67 11.76
C ALA A 234 -18.50 -2.44 12.65
N GLN A 235 -18.85 -1.18 12.95
CA GLN A 235 -20.06 -0.81 13.70
C GLN A 235 -21.34 -1.21 12.96
N ALA A 236 -21.41 -0.95 11.65
CA ALA A 236 -22.52 -1.39 10.80
C ALA A 236 -22.62 -2.93 10.72
N LEU A 237 -21.48 -3.61 10.84
CA LEU A 237 -21.36 -5.08 10.84
C LEU A 237 -21.47 -5.71 12.24
N GLY A 238 -21.99 -4.95 13.22
CA GLY A 238 -22.35 -5.47 14.54
C GLY A 238 -21.25 -5.39 15.60
N LYS A 239 -20.15 -4.66 15.35
CA LYS A 239 -19.15 -4.42 16.39
C LYS A 239 -19.80 -3.71 17.57
N GLY A 240 -19.54 -4.22 18.78
CA GLY A 240 -20.16 -3.72 20.01
C GLY A 240 -21.56 -4.27 20.28
N SER A 241 -22.12 -5.12 19.41
CA SER A 241 -23.34 -5.86 19.72
C SER A 241 -23.08 -7.05 20.65
N GLU A 242 -24.16 -7.61 21.16
CA GLU A 242 -24.15 -8.73 22.09
C GLU A 242 -24.89 -9.93 21.50
N PHE A 243 -24.60 -11.11 22.05
CA PHE A 243 -25.32 -12.34 21.75
C PHE A 243 -25.71 -13.07 23.03
N MET A 244 -26.80 -13.84 22.95
CA MET A 244 -27.31 -14.62 24.06
C MET A 244 -26.60 -15.96 24.15
N SER A 245 -26.00 -16.22 25.30
CA SER A 245 -25.33 -17.49 25.62
C SER A 245 -25.70 -17.92 27.03
N TRP A 246 -26.27 -19.12 27.19
CA TRP A 246 -26.70 -19.67 28.49
C TRP A 246 -27.56 -18.69 29.31
N GLY A 247 -28.44 -17.94 28.65
CA GLY A 247 -29.32 -16.95 29.29
C GLY A 247 -28.64 -15.64 29.69
N LYS A 248 -27.39 -15.40 29.30
CA LYS A 248 -26.66 -14.15 29.53
C LYS A 248 -26.33 -13.46 28.21
N ALA A 249 -26.44 -12.14 28.18
CA ALA A 249 -25.89 -11.33 27.10
C ALA A 249 -24.37 -11.26 27.25
N LEU A 250 -23.65 -11.58 26.19
CA LEU A 250 -22.19 -11.51 26.11
C LEU A 250 -21.80 -10.66 24.89
N PRO A 251 -20.71 -9.86 24.97
CA PRO A 251 -20.25 -9.09 23.84
C PRO A 251 -19.76 -10.00 22.71
N ILE A 252 -20.06 -9.65 21.47
CA ILE A 252 -19.45 -10.32 20.32
C ILE A 252 -17.93 -10.09 20.36
N PRO A 253 -17.11 -11.14 20.23
CA PRO A 253 -15.66 -11.01 20.25
C PRO A 253 -15.12 -10.02 19.20
N ASN A 254 -14.28 -9.08 19.63
CA ASN A 254 -13.62 -8.13 18.74
C ASN A 254 -12.65 -8.79 17.74
N THR A 255 -12.34 -10.08 17.90
CA THR A 255 -11.42 -10.83 17.03
C THR A 255 -11.91 -10.89 15.58
N TYR A 256 -13.23 -10.93 15.35
CA TYR A 256 -13.79 -10.92 13.99
C TYR A 256 -13.51 -9.60 13.26
N TYR A 257 -13.53 -8.48 14.00
CA TYR A 257 -13.33 -7.16 13.42
C TYR A 257 -11.85 -6.79 13.24
N LYS A 258 -10.93 -7.39 14.00
CA LYS A 258 -9.48 -7.13 13.83
C LYS A 258 -8.95 -7.48 12.44
N LYS A 259 -9.54 -8.47 11.77
CA LYS A 259 -9.16 -8.90 10.41
C LYS A 259 -9.45 -7.85 9.33
N PHE A 260 -10.32 -6.87 9.62
CA PHE A 260 -10.61 -5.78 8.70
C PHE A 260 -9.41 -4.86 8.41
N SER A 261 -8.41 -4.86 9.30
CA SER A 261 -7.12 -4.20 9.05
C SER A 261 -6.41 -4.73 7.79
N ARG A 262 -6.76 -5.93 7.32
CA ARG A 262 -6.19 -6.58 6.15
C ARG A 262 -7.32 -7.07 5.25
N TRP A 263 -7.80 -6.19 4.38
CA TRP A 263 -8.96 -6.48 3.53
C TRP A 263 -8.82 -7.75 2.68
N HIS A 264 -7.61 -8.14 2.28
CA HIS A 264 -7.36 -9.40 1.56
C HIS A 264 -7.60 -10.65 2.43
N GLU A 265 -7.47 -10.55 3.76
CA GLU A 265 -7.82 -11.63 4.68
C GLU A 265 -9.34 -11.85 4.77
N LEU A 266 -10.16 -10.85 4.40
CA LEU A 266 -11.62 -10.94 4.44
C LEU A 266 -12.16 -11.91 3.38
N SER A 267 -11.56 -11.97 2.19
CA SER A 267 -11.94 -12.95 1.16
C SER A 267 -11.70 -14.39 1.62
N MET A 268 -10.63 -14.64 2.38
CA MET A 268 -10.37 -15.95 2.98
C MET A 268 -11.31 -16.27 4.14
N MET A 269 -11.81 -15.24 4.84
CA MET A 269 -12.69 -15.40 6.00
C MET A 269 -13.97 -16.12 5.64
N ARG A 270 -14.51 -15.89 4.42
CA ARG A 270 -15.68 -16.57 3.86
C ARG A 270 -15.62 -18.09 3.95
N TYR A 271 -14.44 -18.68 3.73
CA TYR A 271 -14.23 -20.14 3.76
C TYR A 271 -13.68 -20.64 5.10
N SER A 272 -13.57 -19.76 6.09
CA SER A 272 -12.92 -20.07 7.36
C SER A 272 -13.89 -20.59 8.43
N ARG A 273 -13.34 -20.98 9.59
CA ARG A 273 -14.13 -21.28 10.78
C ARG A 273 -14.94 -20.06 11.25
N ASP A 274 -14.39 -18.87 11.11
CA ASP A 274 -15.02 -17.64 11.59
C ASP A 274 -16.35 -17.36 10.89
N TYR A 275 -16.47 -17.68 9.59
CA TYR A 275 -17.73 -17.52 8.85
C TYR A 275 -18.83 -18.42 9.44
N ARG A 276 -18.51 -19.67 9.78
CA ARG A 276 -19.45 -20.58 10.46
C ARG A 276 -19.84 -20.08 11.84
N GLU A 277 -18.89 -19.55 12.60
CA GLU A 277 -19.16 -18.95 13.91
C GLU A 277 -20.04 -17.70 13.80
N LEU A 278 -19.84 -16.86 12.78
CA LEU A 278 -20.72 -15.72 12.49
C LEU A 278 -22.15 -16.17 12.13
N GLN A 279 -22.31 -17.26 11.38
CA GLN A 279 -23.63 -17.84 11.11
C GLN A 279 -24.34 -18.31 12.38
N GLU A 280 -23.60 -18.88 13.34
CA GLU A 280 -24.13 -19.26 14.65
C GLU A 280 -24.48 -18.04 15.49
N LEU A 281 -23.60 -17.03 15.53
CA LEU A 281 -23.84 -15.76 16.21
C LEU A 281 -25.06 -15.04 15.66
N ALA A 282 -25.30 -15.06 14.34
CA ALA A 282 -26.48 -14.44 13.75
C ALA A 282 -27.82 -15.02 14.26
N ARG A 283 -27.81 -16.25 14.82
CA ARG A 283 -29.01 -16.89 15.39
C ARG A 283 -29.25 -16.50 16.85
N SER A 284 -28.19 -16.17 17.59
CA SER A 284 -28.23 -15.86 19.02
C SER A 284 -27.96 -14.39 19.33
N SER A 285 -27.57 -13.59 18.33
CA SER A 285 -27.30 -12.16 18.48
C SER A 285 -28.56 -11.38 18.87
N LEU A 286 -28.36 -10.36 19.70
CA LEU A 286 -29.37 -9.35 20.01
C LEU A 286 -29.54 -8.34 18.86
N ASP A 287 -28.62 -8.30 17.89
CA ASP A 287 -28.73 -7.54 16.65
C ASP A 287 -28.38 -8.43 15.44
N PRO A 288 -29.27 -9.38 15.09
CA PRO A 288 -28.98 -10.38 14.08
C PRO A 288 -28.88 -9.79 12.66
N ASP A 289 -29.51 -8.65 12.39
CA ASP A 289 -29.49 -8.03 11.07
C ASP A 289 -28.10 -7.48 10.73
N ARG A 290 -27.41 -6.84 11.69
CA ARG A 290 -26.03 -6.40 11.46
C ARG A 290 -25.05 -7.56 11.22
N ILE A 291 -25.25 -8.69 11.89
CA ILE A 291 -24.43 -9.89 11.65
C ILE A 291 -24.75 -10.54 10.31
N ARG A 292 -26.02 -10.51 9.87
CA ARG A 292 -26.39 -10.91 8.50
C ARG A 292 -25.78 -9.99 7.46
N THR A 293 -25.73 -8.69 7.69
CA THR A 293 -25.01 -7.75 6.82
C THR A 293 -23.52 -8.08 6.76
N PHE A 294 -22.92 -8.53 7.88
CA PHE A 294 -21.52 -8.99 7.88
C PHE A 294 -21.35 -10.27 7.04
N LEU A 295 -22.24 -11.24 7.16
CA LEU A 295 -22.20 -12.43 6.29
C LEU A 295 -22.37 -12.05 4.81
N ALA A 296 -23.32 -11.17 4.48
CA ALA A 296 -23.52 -10.66 3.13
C ALA A 296 -22.29 -9.92 2.60
N PHE A 297 -21.60 -9.15 3.45
CA PHE A 297 -20.33 -8.49 3.12
C PHE A 297 -19.24 -9.48 2.72
N LEU A 298 -19.12 -10.59 3.46
CA LEU A 298 -18.16 -11.65 3.13
C LEU A 298 -18.56 -12.41 1.87
N ASP A 299 -19.85 -12.69 1.68
CA ASP A 299 -20.38 -13.39 0.50
C ASP A 299 -20.25 -12.57 -0.79
N ALA A 300 -20.30 -11.24 -0.65
CA ALA A 300 -20.13 -10.27 -1.73
C ALA A 300 -18.66 -9.97 -2.06
N ASP A 301 -17.71 -10.57 -1.34
CA ASP A 301 -16.27 -10.24 -1.45
C ASP A 301 -16.00 -8.72 -1.37
N ALA A 302 -16.77 -8.03 -0.51
CA ALA A 302 -16.80 -6.57 -0.44
C ALA A 302 -15.54 -5.92 0.18
N GLY A 303 -14.47 -6.68 0.43
CA GLY A 303 -13.23 -6.21 1.03
C GLY A 303 -12.51 -5.14 0.18
N TYR A 304 -12.35 -5.36 -1.12
CA TYR A 304 -11.74 -4.35 -2.01
C TYR A 304 -12.65 -3.14 -2.26
N PRO A 305 -13.96 -3.32 -2.57
CA PRO A 305 -14.89 -2.19 -2.64
C PRO A 305 -14.91 -1.34 -1.36
N MET A 306 -14.86 -1.97 -0.18
CA MET A 306 -14.73 -1.27 1.10
C MET A 306 -13.44 -0.44 1.14
N TYR A 307 -12.29 -1.02 0.77
CA TYR A 307 -11.03 -0.28 0.73
C TYR A 307 -11.09 0.95 -0.18
N ARG A 308 -11.73 0.83 -1.36
CA ARG A 308 -11.96 1.97 -2.27
C ARG A 308 -12.85 3.04 -1.63
N ALA A 309 -13.95 2.64 -0.99
CA ALA A 309 -14.87 3.56 -0.31
C ALA A 309 -14.20 4.29 0.86
N VAL A 310 -13.35 3.61 1.65
CA VAL A 310 -12.56 4.22 2.72
C VAL A 310 -11.58 5.25 2.17
N SER A 311 -10.81 4.88 1.15
CA SER A 311 -9.83 5.78 0.51
C SER A 311 -10.51 7.04 -0.05
N ALA A 312 -11.66 6.87 -0.71
CA ALA A 312 -12.45 7.98 -1.25
C ALA A 312 -12.98 8.91 -0.13
N ALA A 313 -13.55 8.35 0.95
CA ALA A 313 -14.02 9.13 2.08
C ALA A 313 -12.87 9.91 2.75
N LYS A 314 -11.72 9.26 2.99
CA LYS A 314 -10.52 9.91 3.54
C LYS A 314 -10.04 11.06 2.67
N MET A 315 -10.01 10.86 1.34
CA MET A 315 -9.60 11.90 0.39
C MET A 315 -10.57 13.09 0.40
N GLN A 316 -11.88 12.85 0.48
CA GLN A 316 -12.87 13.93 0.62
C GLN A 316 -12.63 14.74 1.90
N LEU A 317 -12.37 14.06 3.03
CA LEU A 317 -12.07 14.69 4.31
C LEU A 317 -10.78 15.52 4.27
N SER A 318 -9.83 15.24 3.38
CA SER A 318 -8.65 16.10 3.17
C SER A 318 -8.97 17.44 2.52
N HIS A 319 -10.12 17.57 1.83
CA HIS A 319 -10.48 18.76 1.05
C HIS A 319 -11.74 19.48 1.58
N ALA A 320 -12.61 18.78 2.31
CA ALA A 320 -13.85 19.31 2.87
C ALA A 320 -14.03 18.95 4.36
N ASP A 321 -14.90 19.69 5.05
CA ASP A 321 -15.21 19.44 6.47
C ASP A 321 -16.12 18.22 6.68
N GLU A 322 -16.67 17.66 5.60
CA GLU A 322 -17.46 16.44 5.61
C GLU A 322 -17.08 15.57 4.40
N GLY A 323 -17.15 14.25 4.57
CA GLY A 323 -16.98 13.26 3.51
C GLY A 323 -17.99 12.13 3.69
N VAL A 324 -18.38 11.49 2.59
CA VAL A 324 -19.35 10.39 2.63
C VAL A 324 -18.62 9.07 2.40
N PHE A 325 -18.68 8.19 3.41
CA PHE A 325 -18.41 6.78 3.19
C PHE A 325 -19.66 6.15 2.57
N SER A 326 -19.55 5.58 1.37
CA SER A 326 -20.65 4.87 0.71
C SER A 326 -20.13 3.56 0.14
N LEU A 327 -20.67 2.45 0.64
CA LEU A 327 -20.40 1.10 0.18
C LEU A 327 -21.71 0.46 -0.28
N GLN A 328 -21.81 0.21 -1.58
CA GLN A 328 -22.97 -0.40 -2.22
C GLN A 328 -22.52 -1.63 -3.01
N VAL A 329 -22.58 -2.82 -2.40
CA VAL A 329 -22.13 -4.07 -3.05
C VAL A 329 -23.04 -5.22 -2.68
N ALA A 330 -23.67 -5.82 -3.70
CA ALA A 330 -24.43 -7.07 -3.61
C ALA A 330 -25.35 -7.19 -2.37
N GLY A 331 -26.11 -6.13 -2.07
CA GLY A 331 -27.04 -6.09 -0.93
C GLY A 331 -26.45 -5.60 0.40
N VAL A 332 -25.16 -5.26 0.43
CA VAL A 332 -24.55 -4.47 1.50
C VAL A 332 -24.63 -3.00 1.13
N ASP A 333 -25.44 -2.27 1.89
CA ASP A 333 -25.63 -0.83 1.82
C ASP A 333 -25.15 -0.23 3.16
N ILE A 334 -23.99 0.41 3.13
CA ILE A 334 -23.46 1.15 4.28
C ILE A 334 -23.11 2.55 3.79
N GLU A 335 -23.90 3.52 4.24
CA GLU A 335 -23.66 4.93 4.00
C GLU A 335 -23.54 5.69 5.32
N ARG A 336 -22.50 6.52 5.43
CA ARG A 336 -22.31 7.42 6.58
C ARG A 336 -21.58 8.68 6.15
N THR A 337 -22.17 9.83 6.43
CA THR A 337 -21.47 11.12 6.45
C THR A 337 -20.57 11.19 7.67
N ILE A 338 -19.29 11.50 7.44
CA ILE A 338 -18.26 11.64 8.45
C ILE A 338 -17.85 13.10 8.48
N LYS A 339 -17.84 13.74 9.65
CA LYS A 339 -17.21 15.05 9.81
C LYS A 339 -15.71 14.92 9.92
N ARG A 340 -14.95 15.87 9.36
CA ARG A 340 -13.49 15.96 9.53
C ARG A 340 -13.10 15.95 10.99
N SER A 341 -13.82 16.69 11.83
CA SER A 341 -13.58 16.71 13.29
C SER A 341 -13.78 15.35 13.97
N GLU A 342 -14.73 14.53 13.51
CA GLU A 342 -14.90 13.16 14.01
C GLU A 342 -13.69 12.31 13.60
N PHE A 343 -13.31 12.36 12.32
CA PHE A 343 -12.18 11.61 11.82
C PHE A 343 -10.87 11.99 12.53
N GLU A 344 -10.58 13.27 12.71
CA GLU A 344 -9.44 13.78 13.47
C GLU A 344 -9.42 13.25 14.90
N SER A 345 -10.58 13.14 15.55
CA SER A 345 -10.68 12.54 16.88
C SER A 345 -10.33 11.05 16.90
N TRP A 346 -10.63 10.32 15.82
CA TRP A 346 -10.34 8.89 15.72
C TRP A 346 -8.87 8.60 15.47
N ILE A 347 -8.17 9.48 14.75
CA ILE A 347 -6.74 9.36 14.42
C ILE A 347 -5.83 10.12 15.40
N ALA A 348 -6.39 10.77 16.43
CA ALA A 348 -5.62 11.54 17.40
C ALA A 348 -4.46 10.76 18.07
N PRO A 349 -4.60 9.47 18.42
CA PRO A 349 -3.48 8.68 18.93
C PRO A 349 -2.33 8.56 17.93
N GLU A 350 -2.64 8.26 16.67
CA GLU A 350 -1.68 8.16 15.58
C GLU A 350 -0.97 9.49 15.30
N LEU A 351 -1.71 10.60 15.33
CA LEU A 351 -1.13 11.94 15.21
C LEU A 351 -0.16 12.25 16.35
N ALA A 352 -0.49 11.86 17.59
CA ALA A 352 0.40 12.03 18.73
C ALA A 352 1.69 11.20 18.61
N GLU A 353 1.61 9.98 18.05
CA GLU A 353 2.80 9.16 17.77
C GLU A 353 3.69 9.79 16.69
N ILE A 354 3.08 10.37 15.64
CA ILE A 354 3.80 11.11 14.60
C ILE A 354 4.46 12.37 15.21
N ASP A 355 3.74 13.16 16.00
CA ASP A 355 4.26 14.37 16.65
C ASP A 355 5.45 14.04 17.58
N ALA A 356 5.34 12.96 18.35
CA ALA A 356 6.42 12.48 19.22
C ALA A 356 7.64 11.95 18.43
N CYS A 357 7.46 11.58 17.17
CA CYS A 357 8.55 11.17 16.28
C CYS A 357 9.33 12.40 15.77
N VAL A 358 8.64 13.52 15.53
CA VAL A 358 9.23 14.76 15.01
C VAL A 358 9.87 15.63 16.09
N GLY A 359 9.25 15.70 17.28
CA GLY A 359 9.68 16.51 18.41
C GLY A 359 10.84 15.90 19.19
#